data_AF-A0A8T4ZSU3-F1
#
_entry.id   AF-A0A8T4ZSU3-F1
#
_cell.length_a   1.000
_cell.length_b   1.000
_cell.length_c   1.000
_cell.angle_alpha   90.00
_cell.angle_beta   90.00
_cell.angle_gamma   90.00
#
_symmetry.space_group_name_H-M   'P 1'
#
loop_
_entity.id
_entity.type
_entity.pdbx_description
1 polymer ?
#
loop_
_entity_poly.entity_id
_entity_poly.type
_entity_poly.pdbx_seq_one_letter_code
_entity_poly.pdbx_strand_id
1 'polypeptide(L)' 'MQRLLKENKPICIKPPKGYCSAKCLKARTDTVQCAIIIPEVASYSSDTLEIIAPINLREKLLLKDGDTVEVKVTF' A
#
# COMPACT_ATOMS: atom_id res chain seq x y z
N MET A 1 -9.08 -0.75 -6.10
CA MET A 1 -8.16 0.42 -5.95
C MET A 1 -8.76 1.80 -6.25
N GLN A 2 -9.51 2.01 -7.35
CA GLN A 2 -9.93 3.37 -7.78
C GLN A 2 -10.71 4.16 -6.71
N ARG A 3 -11.54 3.49 -5.91
CA ARG A 3 -12.28 4.11 -4.81
C ARG A 3 -11.36 4.69 -3.73
N LEU A 4 -10.33 3.95 -3.30
CA LEU A 4 -9.34 4.41 -2.32
C LEU A 4 -8.66 5.71 -2.77
N LEU A 5 -8.33 5.82 -4.06
CA LEU A 5 -7.71 7.00 -4.65
C LEU A 5 -8.65 8.20 -4.82
N LYS A 6 -9.96 7.96 -4.96
CA LYS A 6 -10.97 9.03 -5.09
C LYS A 6 -11.37 9.58 -3.72
N GLU A 7 -11.51 8.71 -2.73
CA GLU A 7 -12.00 9.06 -1.39
C GLU A 7 -10.90 9.63 -0.48
N ASN A 8 -9.63 9.48 -0.85
CA ASN A 8 -8.49 9.95 -0.06
C ASN A 8 -7.57 10.83 -0.89
N LYS A 9 -6.72 11.62 -0.22
CA LYS A 9 -5.72 12.47 -0.88
C LYS A 9 -4.36 11.76 -0.88
N PRO A 10 -3.98 11.06 -1.96
CA PRO A 10 -2.71 10.35 -2.02
C PRO A 10 -1.52 11.32 -2.15
N ILE A 11 -0.38 10.88 -1.63
CA ILE A 11 0.92 11.46 -1.93
C ILE A 11 1.38 10.90 -3.28
N CYS A 12 1.63 11.78 -4.25
CA CYS A 12 2.17 11.38 -5.55
C CYS A 12 3.70 11.23 -5.47
N ILE A 13 4.20 10.04 -5.80
CA ILE A 13 5.62 9.72 -5.85
C ILE A 13 6.09 9.87 -7.29
N LYS A 14 7.04 10.77 -7.51
CA LYS A 14 7.73 10.96 -8.79
C LYS A 14 9.16 10.43 -8.67
N PRO A 15 9.52 9.36 -9.37
CA PRO A 15 10.83 8.75 -9.22
C PRO A 15 11.82 9.31 -10.24
N PRO A 16 13.12 8.98 -10.11
CA PRO A 16 14.10 9.22 -11.17
C PRO A 16 13.82 8.35 -12.41
N LYS A 17 14.49 8.67 -13.52
CA LYS A 17 14.40 7.93 -14.78
C LYS A 17 14.76 6.45 -14.57
N GLY A 18 13.95 5.55 -15.15
CA GLY A 18 14.12 4.09 -15.02
C GLY A 18 13.22 3.44 -13.97
N TYR A 19 12.44 4.23 -13.23
CA TYR A 19 11.52 3.75 -12.20
C TYR A 19 10.07 4.22 -12.48
N CYS A 20 9.10 3.55 -11.86
CA CYS A 20 7.68 3.85 -12.05
C CYS A 20 7.14 4.81 -10.99
N SER A 21 6.28 5.74 -11.41
CA SER A 21 5.52 6.58 -10.49
C SER A 21 4.57 5.74 -9.63
N ALA A 22 4.17 6.29 -8.49
CA ALA A 22 3.23 5.64 -7.60
C ALA A 22 2.39 6.65 -6.82
N LYS A 23 1.28 6.17 -6.26
CA LYS A 23 0.49 6.87 -5.24
C LYS A 23 0.68 6.19 -3.91
N CYS A 24 0.81 6.99 -2.86
CA CYS A 24 0.98 6.53 -1.50
C CYS A 24 -0.15 7.05 -0.62
N LEU A 25 -0.75 6.15 0.16
CA LEU A 25 -1.75 6.46 1.18
C LEU A 25 -1.20 6.02 2.54
N LYS A 26 -1.29 6.90 3.54
CA LYS A 26 -1.02 6.52 4.92
C LYS A 26 -2.04 5.47 5.35
N ALA A 27 -1.58 4.49 6.11
CA ALA A 27 -2.41 3.41 6.57
C ALA A 27 -1.96 2.88 7.94
N ARG A 28 -2.75 1.95 8.47
CA ARG A 28 -2.42 1.18 9.65
C ARG A 28 -2.96 -0.24 9.49
N THR A 29 -2.21 -1.22 10.01
CA THR A 29 -2.69 -2.58 10.20
C THR A 29 -2.42 -2.99 11.64
N ASP A 30 -3.46 -3.45 12.34
CA ASP A 30 -3.43 -3.72 13.78
C ASP A 30 -2.75 -2.56 14.56
N THR A 31 -1.61 -2.82 15.20
CA THR A 31 -0.85 -1.86 15.99
C THR A 31 0.22 -1.11 15.18
N VAL A 32 0.46 -1.49 13.93
CA VAL A 32 1.59 -1.07 13.10
C VAL A 32 1.20 0.02 12.11
N GLN A 33 1.93 1.15 12.12
CA GLN A 33 1.82 2.16 11.07
C GLN A 33 2.43 1.64 9.76
N CYS A 34 1.71 1.83 8.66
CA CYS A 34 2.13 1.38 7.34
C CYS A 34 1.68 2.38 6.27
N ALA A 35 1.96 2.05 5.01
CA ALA A 35 1.43 2.77 3.87
C ALA A 35 1.01 1.81 2.77
N ILE A 36 -0.04 2.18 2.04
CA ILE A 36 -0.46 1.51 0.81
C ILE A 36 0.27 2.20 -0.35
N ILE A 37 0.96 1.42 -1.18
CA ILE A 37 1.60 1.87 -2.41
C ILE A 37 0.81 1.34 -3.60
N ILE A 38 0.49 2.23 -4.53
CA ILE A 38 -0.23 1.94 -5.77
C ILE A 38 0.66 2.36 -6.94
N PRO A 39 1.40 1.42 -7.55
CA PRO A 39 2.23 1.71 -8.72
C PRO A 39 1.38 2.17 -9.91
N GLU A 40 1.84 3.19 -10.62
CA GLU A 40 1.21 3.67 -11.86
C GLU A 40 1.80 2.93 -13.06
N VAL A 41 1.52 1.63 -13.16
CA VAL A 41 1.99 0.76 -14.25
C VAL A 41 0.78 0.22 -15.01
N ALA A 42 0.81 0.26 -16.35
CA ALA A 42 -0.34 -0.04 -17.21
C ALA A 42 -0.95 -1.43 -17.02
N SER A 43 -0.19 -2.41 -16.52
CA SER A 43 -0.61 -3.81 -16.34
C SER A 43 -0.68 -4.24 -14.88
N TYR A 44 -0.66 -3.31 -13.93
CA TYR A 44 -0.75 -3.68 -12.51
C TYR A 44 -2.18 -4.13 -12.18
N SER A 45 -2.30 -5.29 -11.51
CA SER A 45 -3.59 -5.87 -11.13
C SER A 45 -4.43 -4.88 -10.32
N SER A 46 -5.72 -4.75 -10.63
CA SER A 46 -6.65 -3.86 -9.93
C SER A 46 -6.98 -4.30 -8.50
N ASP A 47 -6.63 -5.55 -8.20
CA ASP A 47 -7.06 -6.29 -7.01
C ASP A 47 -5.88 -6.64 -6.10
N THR A 48 -4.66 -6.21 -6.47
CA THR A 48 -3.46 -6.36 -5.67
C THR A 48 -3.05 -5.00 -5.11
N LEU A 49 -2.62 -4.96 -3.85
CA LEU A 49 -2.11 -3.76 -3.19
C LEU A 49 -0.72 -4.06 -2.62
N GLU A 50 0.20 -3.10 -2.70
CA GLU A 50 1.47 -3.17 -1.99
C GLU A 50 1.36 -2.48 -0.63
N ILE A 51 1.85 -3.11 0.43
CA ILE A 51 1.92 -2.54 1.77
C ILE A 51 3.38 -2.43 2.20
N ILE A 52 3.80 -1.23 2.61
CA ILE A 52 5.13 -1.01 3.21
C ILE A 52 5.00 -0.62 4.68
N ALA A 53 5.92 -1.08 5.50
CA ALA A 53 5.97 -0.79 6.94
C ALA A 53 7.44 -0.74 7.40
N PRO A 54 7.75 -0.06 8.53
CA PRO A 54 9.11 0.01 9.07
C PRO A 54 9.59 -1.31 9.70
N ILE A 55 8.75 -2.35 9.73
CA ILE A 55 9.03 -3.66 10.31
C ILE A 55 8.55 -4.77 9.37
N ASN A 56 9.09 -5.98 9.54
CA ASN A 56 8.60 -7.16 8.85
C ASN A 56 7.20 -7.55 9.35
N LEU A 57 6.17 -7.26 8.54
CA LEU A 57 4.78 -7.56 8.88
C LEU A 57 4.50 -9.06 9.00
N ARG A 58 5.16 -9.89 8.20
CA ARG A 58 4.96 -11.36 8.27
C ARG A 58 5.42 -11.92 9.59
N GLU A 59 6.59 -11.50 10.08
CA GLU A 59 7.08 -11.92 11.39
C GLU A 59 6.25 -11.33 12.52
N LYS A 60 5.94 -10.03 12.46
CA LYS A 60 5.22 -9.34 13.53
C LYS A 60 3.79 -9.87 13.74
N LEU A 61 3.10 -10.18 12.64
CA LEU A 61 1.71 -10.63 12.64
C LEU A 61 1.58 -12.14 12.36
N LEU A 62 2.70 -12.87 12.28
CA LEU A 62 2.78 -14.31 12.01
C LEU A 62 2.06 -14.75 10.72
N LEU A 63 2.16 -13.93 9.67
CA LEU A 63 1.41 -14.12 8.41
C LEU A 63 2.03 -15.15 7.48
N LYS A 64 1.16 -15.89 6.81
CA LYS A 64 1.43 -16.81 5.70
C LYS A 64 0.59 -16.42 4.48
N ASP A 65 0.92 -17.01 3.34
CA ASP A 65 0.13 -16.77 2.13
C ASP A 65 -1.28 -17.33 2.31
N GLY A 66 -2.28 -16.52 1.94
CA GLY A 66 -3.71 -16.82 2.15
C GLY A 66 -4.30 -16.21 3.43
N ASP A 67 -3.48 -15.70 4.34
CA ASP A 67 -3.99 -15.05 5.55
C ASP A 67 -4.70 -13.74 5.24
N THR A 68 -5.77 -13.46 5.99
CA THR A 68 -6.52 -12.20 5.88
C THR A 68 -5.97 -11.18 6.87
N VAL A 69 -5.72 -9.96 6.38
CA VAL A 69 -5.22 -8.84 7.18
C VAL A 69 -6.11 -7.63 6.95
N GLU A 70 -6.52 -6.96 8.03
CA GLU A 70 -7.21 -5.68 7.94
C GLU A 70 -6.20 -4.54 7.81
N VAL A 71 -6.41 -3.68 6.80
CA VAL A 71 -5.63 -2.46 6.60
C VAL A 71 -6.58 -1.28 6.49
N LYS A 72 -6.36 -0.25 7.30
CA LYS A 72 -7.17 0.98 7.34
C LYS A 72 -6.37 2.14 6.78
N VAL A 73 -6.94 2.87 5.84
CA VAL A 73 -6.39 4.15 5.39
C VAL A 73 -6.53 5.17 6.52
N THR A 74 -5.47 5.92 6.76
CA THR A 74 -5.42 7.00 7.76
C THR A 74 -5.12 8.33 7.06
N PHE A 75 -5.70 9.42 7.57
CA PHE A 75 -5.66 10.76 6.97
C PHE A 75 -4.31 11.46 7.09
#